data_AF-A0A7I8J6S2-F1
#
_entry.id   AF-A0A7I8J6S2-F1
#
_cell.length_a   1.000
_cell.length_b   1.000
_cell.length_c   1.000
_cell.angle_alpha   90.00
_cell.angle_beta   90.00
_cell.angle_gamma   90.00
#
_symmetry.space_group_name_H-M   'P 1'
#
loop_
_entity.id
_entity.type
_entity.pdbx_description
1 polymer ?
#
loop_
_entity_poly.entity_id
_entity_poly.type
_entity_poly.pdbx_seq_one_letter_code
_entity_poly.pdbx_strand_id
1 'polypeptide(L)'
;MFPVPSSSGHPHPWLQVSRPVQPELISFWDSADLHNNLRSLKETLSLLKAVKKELDTLLLVRTSGGLDDLSGSLSNQTDAVAYSGNAEIVQEFIESIKEKRTDLNLQESLSQEAANSLIRILRVQLEHLRIISSEKSSWEERSVASRLAQRLQKYQRNKRWRKKRRKLVAEKISKESEMFDKADKEVDEWRAREIAKDIAKRKVEKMKVIAKLKDKAERKKLESELELILVVEKLQELRSIRIQKLKKQGHFFPDEDDKFLERVRVATRAAKIATAEETRKATDSRDSHVAVHDDHRINSPSTSEDQKPVMKDDGNLARTTLNSERQDSYRPGHEYSYDSVASLPFEFYHYYHGSNNDLGTLIEVRRNWDAYINLVEGLRIPGHWVQPPPPSDEVWASYLVNRGTR
;
A
#
# COMPACT_ATOMS: atom_id res chain seq x y z
N MET A 1 -82.39 22.98 36.19
CA MET A 1 -83.02 24.10 35.49
C MET A 1 -81.96 24.76 34.61
N PHE A 2 -82.18 24.72 33.28
CA PHE A 2 -81.58 25.49 32.16
C PHE A 2 -80.05 25.39 31.89
N PRO A 3 -79.59 25.52 30.62
CA PRO A 3 -79.81 24.58 29.52
C PRO A 3 -78.52 24.30 28.70
N VAL A 4 -78.59 23.27 27.84
CA VAL A 4 -77.64 23.04 26.73
C VAL A 4 -77.89 24.07 25.61
N PRO A 5 -76.86 24.65 24.98
CA PRO A 5 -76.95 25.16 23.63
C PRO A 5 -76.30 24.18 22.64
N SER A 6 -77.13 23.64 21.75
CA SER A 6 -76.68 23.14 20.46
C SER A 6 -76.15 24.31 19.63
N SER A 7 -74.96 24.17 19.04
CA SER A 7 -74.57 24.96 17.87
C SER A 7 -74.06 24.03 16.78
N SER A 8 -74.82 24.05 15.71
CA SER A 8 -74.53 23.53 14.37
C SER A 8 -73.23 24.10 13.82
N GLY A 9 -72.26 23.23 13.53
CA GLY A 9 -71.12 23.54 12.68
C GLY A 9 -71.22 22.74 11.39
N HIS A 10 -71.64 23.38 10.30
CA HIS A 10 -71.45 22.85 8.96
C HIS A 10 -69.94 22.62 8.73
N PRO A 11 -69.49 21.45 8.24
CA PRO A 11 -68.11 21.29 7.84
C PRO A 11 -67.86 22.18 6.62
N HIS A 12 -66.83 23.02 6.72
CA HIS A 12 -66.44 23.93 5.66
C HIS A 12 -66.11 23.18 4.34
N PRO A 13 -66.31 23.80 3.15
CA PRO A 13 -66.29 23.11 1.86
C PRO A 13 -64.90 22.66 1.35
N TRP A 14 -63.81 22.98 2.05
CA TRP A 14 -62.44 22.77 1.53
C TRP A 14 -61.88 21.36 1.77
N LEU A 15 -62.64 20.44 2.37
CA LEU A 15 -62.20 19.05 2.60
C LEU A 15 -62.61 18.07 1.50
N GLN A 16 -63.14 18.53 0.36
CA GLN A 16 -63.14 17.72 -0.86
C GLN A 16 -61.81 17.95 -1.61
N VAL A 17 -60.73 17.44 -1.03
CA VAL A 17 -59.43 17.37 -1.71
C VAL A 17 -59.50 16.20 -2.70
N SER A 18 -59.76 16.54 -3.95
CA SER A 18 -59.49 15.70 -5.10
C SER A 18 -58.05 15.20 -4.99
N ARG A 19 -57.86 13.88 -4.89
CA ARG A 19 -56.56 13.21 -4.95
C ARG A 19 -55.76 13.81 -6.12
N PRO A 20 -54.62 14.47 -5.91
CA PRO A 20 -53.81 14.92 -7.04
C PRO A 20 -53.33 13.67 -7.76
N VAL A 21 -53.74 13.53 -9.01
CA VAL A 21 -53.18 12.55 -9.94
C VAL A 21 -51.68 12.83 -9.96
N GLN A 22 -50.90 11.93 -9.37
CA GLN A 22 -49.44 11.99 -9.43
C GLN A 22 -49.05 12.02 -10.91
N PRO A 23 -48.41 13.08 -11.41
CA PRO A 23 -47.98 13.11 -12.79
C PRO A 23 -46.95 11.99 -12.99
N GLU A 24 -47.22 11.12 -13.96
CA GLU A 24 -46.45 9.92 -14.33
C GLU A 24 -44.95 10.18 -14.58
N LEU A 25 -44.56 11.46 -14.67
CA LEU A 25 -43.21 11.94 -14.94
C LEU A 25 -42.26 11.93 -13.72
N ILE A 26 -42.77 11.80 -12.49
CA ILE A 26 -41.93 11.67 -11.28
C ILE A 26 -41.14 10.33 -11.33
N SER A 27 -41.61 9.32 -12.06
CA SER A 27 -40.98 8.00 -12.19
C SER A 27 -39.59 8.06 -12.86
N PHE A 28 -39.38 8.95 -13.84
CA PHE A 28 -38.17 8.92 -14.68
C PHE A 28 -36.87 9.10 -13.87
N TRP A 29 -36.91 9.94 -12.82
CA TRP A 29 -35.75 10.26 -12.01
C TRP A 29 -35.47 9.20 -10.93
N ASP A 30 -36.25 8.12 -10.87
CA ASP A 30 -35.89 6.96 -10.06
C ASP A 30 -34.62 6.29 -10.59
N SER A 31 -33.85 5.69 -9.67
CA SER A 31 -32.53 5.14 -9.97
C SER A 31 -32.59 4.02 -11.03
N ALA A 32 -33.66 3.23 -11.05
CA ALA A 32 -33.81 2.12 -12.00
C ALA A 32 -34.14 2.65 -13.40
N ASP A 33 -35.12 3.56 -13.51
CA ASP A 33 -35.61 4.12 -14.77
C ASP A 33 -34.56 4.99 -15.46
N LEU A 34 -33.88 5.85 -14.70
CA LEU A 34 -32.76 6.64 -15.20
C LEU A 34 -31.62 5.75 -15.70
N HIS A 35 -31.29 4.69 -14.96
CA HIS A 35 -30.22 3.79 -15.34
C HIS A 35 -30.56 2.99 -16.60
N ASN A 36 -31.81 2.54 -16.74
CA ASN A 36 -32.29 1.84 -17.93
C ASN A 36 -32.30 2.78 -19.14
N ASN A 37 -32.79 4.02 -19.02
CA ASN A 37 -32.72 4.99 -20.13
C ASN A 37 -31.26 5.27 -20.53
N LEU A 38 -30.36 5.52 -19.56
CA LEU A 38 -28.94 5.74 -19.87
C LEU A 38 -28.27 4.52 -20.53
N ARG A 39 -28.67 3.30 -20.15
CA ARG A 39 -28.21 2.07 -20.80
C ARG A 39 -28.70 1.99 -22.24
N SER A 40 -30.00 2.20 -22.46
CA SER A 40 -30.59 2.19 -23.80
C SER A 40 -30.03 3.31 -24.68
N LEU A 41 -29.74 4.49 -24.13
CA LEU A 41 -29.07 5.59 -24.84
C LEU A 41 -27.64 5.20 -25.26
N LYS A 42 -26.92 4.48 -24.40
CA LYS A 42 -25.57 3.98 -24.73
C LYS A 42 -25.63 2.94 -25.85
N GLU A 43 -26.60 2.04 -25.81
CA GLU A 43 -26.83 1.01 -26.84
C GLU A 43 -27.20 1.65 -28.18
N THR A 44 -28.16 2.59 -28.20
CA THR A 44 -28.54 3.31 -29.43
C THR A 44 -27.38 4.11 -30.01
N LEU A 45 -26.57 4.76 -29.18
CA LEU A 45 -25.34 5.42 -29.64
C LEU A 45 -24.30 4.45 -30.20
N SER A 46 -24.19 3.23 -29.65
CA SER A 46 -23.27 2.22 -30.17
C SER A 46 -23.72 1.68 -31.53
N LEU A 47 -25.02 1.43 -31.69
CA LEU A 47 -25.66 1.02 -32.94
C LEU A 47 -25.50 2.12 -34.00
N LEU A 48 -25.77 3.38 -33.64
CA LEU A 48 -25.62 4.51 -34.56
C LEU A 48 -24.16 4.70 -35.00
N LYS A 49 -23.18 4.48 -34.11
CA LYS A 49 -21.76 4.48 -34.48
C LYS A 49 -21.41 3.34 -35.44
N ALA A 50 -22.01 2.17 -35.27
CA ALA A 50 -21.81 1.04 -36.17
C ALA A 50 -22.41 1.33 -37.56
N VAL A 51 -23.66 1.80 -37.61
CA VAL A 51 -24.33 2.20 -38.87
C VAL A 51 -23.59 3.33 -39.56
N LYS A 52 -23.04 4.30 -38.80
CA LYS A 52 -22.19 5.35 -39.37
C LYS A 52 -20.94 4.75 -40.05
N LYS A 53 -20.24 3.84 -39.37
CA LYS A 53 -19.06 3.19 -39.95
C LYS A 53 -19.41 2.41 -41.21
N GLU A 54 -20.55 1.73 -41.21
CA GLU A 54 -21.07 1.01 -42.37
C GLU A 54 -21.36 1.96 -43.55
N LEU A 55 -22.03 3.09 -43.30
CA LEU A 55 -22.26 4.12 -44.32
C LEU A 55 -20.96 4.74 -44.83
N ASP A 56 -19.98 4.98 -43.93
CA ASP A 56 -18.65 5.46 -44.31
C ASP A 56 -17.91 4.43 -45.19
N THR A 57 -18.04 3.13 -44.91
CA THR A 57 -17.47 2.06 -45.76
C THR A 57 -18.19 1.92 -47.10
N LEU A 58 -19.51 2.06 -47.15
CA LEU A 58 -20.29 2.07 -48.38
C LEU A 58 -19.87 3.23 -49.29
N LEU A 59 -19.67 4.41 -48.70
CA LEU A 59 -19.17 5.58 -49.41
C LEU A 59 -17.77 5.31 -49.98
N LEU A 60 -16.89 4.69 -49.19
CA LEU A 60 -15.54 4.35 -49.65
C LEU A 60 -15.56 3.38 -50.84
N VAL A 61 -16.35 2.30 -50.75
CA VAL A 61 -16.53 1.31 -51.84
C VAL A 61 -17.07 1.96 -53.11
N ARG A 62 -18.00 2.91 -52.97
CA ARG A 62 -18.54 3.66 -54.12
C ARG A 62 -17.49 4.58 -54.76
N THR A 63 -16.67 5.25 -53.95
CA THR A 63 -15.58 6.10 -54.46
C THR A 63 -14.44 5.33 -55.09
N SER A 64 -14.26 4.05 -54.76
CA SER A 64 -13.17 3.20 -55.24
C SER A 64 -13.54 2.26 -56.41
N GLY A 65 -14.69 2.45 -57.08
CA GLY A 65 -15.03 1.73 -58.32
C GLY A 65 -16.04 0.59 -58.21
N GLY A 66 -16.78 0.44 -57.10
CA GLY A 66 -17.85 -0.56 -56.98
C GLY A 66 -17.38 -1.98 -56.62
N LEU A 67 -18.31 -2.94 -56.59
CA LEU A 67 -18.10 -4.30 -56.07
C LEU A 67 -17.15 -5.16 -56.92
N ASP A 68 -17.08 -4.88 -58.23
CA ASP A 68 -16.41 -5.72 -59.23
C ASP A 68 -14.93 -5.40 -59.42
N ASP A 69 -14.50 -4.14 -59.22
CA ASP A 69 -13.09 -3.72 -59.40
C ASP A 69 -12.18 -4.00 -58.19
N LEU A 70 -12.77 -4.24 -57.01
CA LEU A 70 -12.00 -4.43 -55.77
C LEU A 70 -11.59 -5.88 -55.49
N SER A 71 -12.27 -6.87 -56.08
CA SER A 71 -11.97 -8.28 -55.85
C SER A 71 -10.64 -8.74 -56.48
N GLY A 72 -10.05 -7.93 -57.38
CA GLY A 72 -8.80 -8.25 -58.08
C GLY A 72 -7.68 -7.21 -57.97
N SER A 73 -7.95 -6.00 -57.46
CA SER A 73 -6.99 -4.87 -57.53
C SER A 73 -6.18 -4.62 -56.24
N LEU A 74 -6.58 -5.20 -55.10
CA LEU A 74 -5.95 -4.89 -53.81
C LEU A 74 -4.69 -5.72 -53.49
N SER A 75 -4.14 -6.50 -54.43
CA SER A 75 -2.85 -7.17 -54.23
C SER A 75 -1.66 -6.31 -54.67
N ASN A 76 -1.86 -5.33 -55.56
CA ASN A 76 -0.76 -4.62 -56.22
C ASN A 76 -1.03 -3.11 -56.36
N GLN A 77 -1.17 -2.36 -55.26
CA GLN A 77 -0.91 -0.91 -55.35
C GLN A 77 -0.39 -0.33 -54.04
N THR A 78 0.95 -0.24 -54.00
CA THR A 78 1.71 0.59 -53.06
C THR A 78 1.53 2.06 -53.43
N ASP A 79 0.46 2.70 -52.98
CA ASP A 79 0.40 4.16 -52.77
C ASP A 79 -0.92 4.59 -52.11
N ALA A 80 -1.05 4.35 -50.80
CA ALA A 80 -2.03 5.03 -49.95
C ALA A 80 -1.66 4.87 -48.46
N VAL A 81 -0.64 5.61 -48.01
CA VAL A 81 -0.08 5.61 -46.64
C VAL A 81 -1.05 6.17 -45.56
N ALA A 82 -2.36 6.19 -45.82
CA ALA A 82 -3.38 6.65 -44.85
C ALA A 82 -4.56 5.66 -44.62
N TYR A 83 -4.67 4.57 -45.39
CA TYR A 83 -5.88 3.71 -45.38
C TYR A 83 -5.65 2.21 -45.11
N SER A 84 -4.42 1.80 -44.76
CA SER A 84 -4.08 0.38 -44.54
C SER A 84 -4.94 -0.32 -43.47
N GLY A 85 -5.43 0.38 -42.44
CA GLY A 85 -6.31 -0.21 -41.42
C GLY A 85 -7.78 -0.35 -41.84
N ASN A 86 -8.21 0.29 -42.93
CA ASN A 86 -9.60 0.26 -43.41
C ASN A 86 -9.81 -0.76 -44.54
N ALA A 87 -8.73 -1.25 -45.18
CA ALA A 87 -8.79 -2.21 -46.28
C ALA A 87 -9.39 -3.56 -45.84
N GLU A 88 -8.94 -4.10 -44.71
CA GLU A 88 -9.46 -5.36 -44.14
C GLU A 88 -10.95 -5.23 -43.78
N ILE A 89 -11.34 -4.10 -43.17
CA ILE A 89 -12.73 -3.82 -42.78
C ILE A 89 -13.65 -3.71 -44.01
N VAL A 90 -13.17 -3.09 -45.08
CA VAL A 90 -13.92 -2.96 -46.34
C VAL A 90 -14.06 -4.32 -47.03
N GLN A 91 -13.02 -5.15 -46.98
CA GLN A 91 -13.04 -6.51 -47.53
C GLN A 91 -14.05 -7.40 -46.78
N GLU A 92 -14.01 -7.43 -45.44
CA GLU A 92 -14.99 -8.15 -44.61
C GLU A 92 -16.42 -7.64 -44.86
N PHE A 93 -16.59 -6.34 -45.07
CA PHE A 93 -17.88 -5.74 -45.37
C PHE A 93 -18.44 -6.18 -46.74
N ILE A 94 -17.59 -6.20 -47.77
CA ILE A 94 -17.95 -6.70 -49.11
C ILE A 94 -18.31 -8.19 -49.05
N GLU A 95 -17.55 -8.98 -48.31
CA GLU A 95 -17.85 -10.40 -48.08
C GLU A 95 -19.20 -10.60 -47.38
N SER A 96 -19.52 -9.78 -46.37
CA SER A 96 -20.82 -9.81 -45.69
C SER A 96 -21.99 -9.44 -46.61
N ILE A 97 -21.82 -8.47 -47.52
CA ILE A 97 -22.84 -8.12 -48.53
C ILE A 97 -23.06 -9.28 -49.50
N LYS A 98 -21.99 -9.92 -49.96
CA LYS A 98 -22.04 -11.09 -50.85
C LYS A 98 -22.73 -12.28 -50.18
N GLU A 99 -22.44 -12.53 -48.90
CA GLU A 99 -23.09 -13.57 -48.09
C GLU A 99 -24.59 -13.31 -47.92
N LYS A 100 -24.98 -12.05 -47.66
CA LYS A 100 -26.38 -11.62 -47.51
C LYS A 100 -27.14 -11.53 -48.84
N ARG A 101 -26.45 -11.65 -49.99
CA ARG A 101 -27.02 -11.55 -51.35
C ARG A 101 -27.81 -10.25 -51.58
N THR A 102 -27.33 -9.14 -51.02
CA THR A 102 -27.94 -7.81 -51.14
C THR A 102 -27.17 -6.94 -52.12
N ASP A 103 -27.87 -6.13 -52.91
CA ASP A 103 -27.23 -5.09 -53.73
C ASP A 103 -26.66 -3.97 -52.85
N LEU A 104 -25.60 -3.30 -53.31
CA LEU A 104 -24.97 -2.18 -52.61
C LEU A 104 -25.96 -1.03 -52.39
N ASN A 105 -26.81 -0.71 -53.38
CA ASN A 105 -27.82 0.34 -53.25
C ASN A 105 -28.92 -0.05 -52.27
N LEU A 106 -29.30 -1.34 -52.26
CA LEU A 106 -30.25 -1.85 -51.28
C LEU A 106 -29.67 -1.79 -49.86
N GLN A 107 -28.42 -2.20 -49.67
CA GLN A 107 -27.72 -2.11 -48.38
C GLN A 107 -27.59 -0.66 -47.91
N GLU A 108 -27.24 0.27 -48.81
CA GLU A 108 -27.21 1.71 -48.51
C GLU A 108 -28.57 2.24 -48.05
N SER A 109 -29.65 1.87 -48.75
CA SER A 109 -31.01 2.28 -48.36
C SER A 109 -31.43 1.73 -46.99
N LEU A 110 -31.11 0.47 -46.70
CA LEU A 110 -31.39 -0.19 -45.41
C LEU A 110 -30.60 0.47 -44.28
N SER A 111 -29.32 0.77 -44.50
CA SER A 111 -28.46 1.40 -43.50
C SER A 111 -28.84 2.86 -43.25
N GLN A 112 -29.33 3.56 -44.27
CA GLN A 112 -29.91 4.91 -44.13
C GLN A 112 -31.24 4.88 -43.35
N GLU A 113 -32.11 3.89 -43.61
CA GLU A 113 -33.36 3.71 -42.85
C GLU A 113 -33.09 3.33 -41.38
N ALA A 114 -32.12 2.44 -41.15
CA ALA A 114 -31.64 2.10 -39.82
C ALA A 114 -31.08 3.34 -39.09
N ALA A 115 -30.28 4.18 -39.75
CA ALA A 115 -29.80 5.43 -39.18
C ALA A 115 -30.96 6.37 -38.79
N ASN A 116 -31.93 6.55 -39.69
CA ASN A 116 -33.08 7.42 -39.46
C ASN A 116 -33.97 6.91 -38.31
N SER A 117 -34.18 5.61 -38.20
CA SER A 117 -34.93 5.01 -37.08
C SER A 117 -34.20 5.16 -35.75
N LEU A 118 -32.89 4.89 -35.70
CA LEU A 118 -32.06 5.08 -34.51
C LEU A 118 -32.01 6.55 -34.07
N ILE A 119 -31.93 7.50 -35.00
CA ILE A 119 -32.00 8.93 -34.71
C ILE A 119 -33.36 9.30 -34.09
N ARG A 120 -34.47 8.74 -34.60
CA ARG A 120 -35.80 8.96 -34.00
C ARG A 120 -35.86 8.42 -32.57
N ILE A 121 -35.37 7.21 -32.33
CA ILE A 121 -35.31 6.61 -30.99
C ILE A 121 -34.46 7.46 -30.04
N LEU A 122 -33.29 7.90 -30.50
CA LEU A 122 -32.39 8.75 -29.72
C LEU A 122 -33.03 10.10 -29.36
N ARG A 123 -33.81 10.70 -30.26
CA ARG A 123 -34.58 11.92 -29.95
C ARG A 123 -35.59 11.69 -28.83
N VAL A 124 -36.33 10.58 -28.85
CA VAL A 124 -37.28 10.23 -27.79
C VAL A 124 -36.56 10.01 -26.46
N GLN A 125 -35.46 9.26 -26.45
CA GLN A 125 -34.66 9.02 -25.23
C GLN A 125 -34.10 10.30 -24.61
N LEU A 126 -33.66 11.24 -25.45
CA LEU A 126 -33.15 12.55 -25.02
C LEU A 126 -34.25 13.50 -24.58
N GLU A 127 -35.49 13.35 -25.07
CA GLU A 127 -36.61 14.20 -24.67
C GLU A 127 -36.88 14.12 -23.16
N HIS A 128 -36.68 12.93 -22.57
CA HIS A 128 -36.81 12.72 -21.13
C HIS A 128 -35.75 13.51 -20.32
N LEU A 129 -34.61 13.83 -20.93
CA LEU A 129 -33.54 14.64 -20.33
C LEU A 129 -33.65 16.13 -20.67
N ARG A 130 -34.56 16.52 -21.59
CA ARG A 130 -34.78 17.90 -22.01
C ARG A 130 -35.19 18.81 -20.85
N ILE A 131 -35.74 18.22 -19.79
CA ILE A 131 -36.08 18.89 -18.53
C ILE A 131 -34.90 19.73 -17.99
N ILE A 132 -33.67 19.24 -18.16
CA ILE A 132 -32.44 19.89 -17.66
C ILE A 132 -32.11 21.16 -18.45
N SER A 133 -32.41 21.20 -19.75
CA SER A 133 -32.04 22.29 -20.66
C SER A 133 -33.20 23.23 -21.03
N SER A 134 -34.45 22.81 -20.80
CA SER A 134 -35.64 23.60 -21.11
C SER A 134 -35.95 24.61 -20.03
N GLU A 135 -36.15 25.88 -20.43
CA GLU A 135 -36.61 26.97 -19.54
C GLU A 135 -38.09 26.84 -19.14
N LYS A 136 -38.85 25.94 -19.78
CA LYS A 136 -40.29 25.74 -19.56
C LYS A 136 -40.65 24.52 -18.68
N SER A 137 -39.65 23.79 -18.16
CA SER A 137 -39.88 22.60 -17.33
C SER A 137 -40.54 22.95 -16.00
N SER A 138 -41.36 22.03 -15.47
CA SER A 138 -41.96 22.20 -14.14
C SER A 138 -40.86 22.31 -13.07
N TRP A 139 -41.13 23.10 -12.02
CA TRP A 139 -40.14 23.34 -10.96
C TRP A 139 -39.81 22.05 -10.18
N GLU A 140 -40.75 21.11 -10.11
CA GLU A 140 -40.61 19.82 -9.42
C GLU A 140 -39.50 18.97 -10.05
N GLU A 141 -39.54 18.81 -11.38
CA GLU A 141 -38.57 18.02 -12.12
C GLU A 141 -37.17 18.65 -12.04
N ARG A 142 -37.09 19.99 -12.09
CA ARG A 142 -35.83 20.72 -11.89
C ARG A 142 -35.24 20.53 -10.50
N SER A 143 -36.09 20.48 -9.48
CA SER A 143 -35.66 20.26 -8.10
C SER A 143 -35.07 18.85 -7.92
N VAL A 144 -35.65 17.85 -8.57
CA VAL A 144 -35.17 16.46 -8.54
C VAL A 144 -33.82 16.36 -9.26
N ALA A 145 -33.70 16.92 -10.46
CA ALA A 145 -32.45 16.98 -11.22
C ALA A 145 -31.34 17.69 -10.43
N SER A 146 -31.67 18.80 -9.77
CA SER A 146 -30.73 19.57 -8.94
C SER A 146 -30.25 18.77 -7.72
N ARG A 147 -31.15 18.04 -7.04
CA ARG A 147 -30.78 17.14 -5.93
C ARG A 147 -29.85 16.03 -6.39
N LEU A 148 -30.10 15.43 -7.56
CA LEU A 148 -29.23 14.41 -8.15
C LEU A 148 -27.82 14.97 -8.43
N ALA A 149 -27.74 16.18 -9.02
CA ALA A 149 -26.47 16.85 -9.29
C ALA A 149 -25.68 17.12 -8.00
N GLN A 150 -26.35 17.60 -6.95
CA GLN A 150 -25.71 17.81 -5.64
C GLN A 150 -25.21 16.50 -5.01
N ARG A 151 -25.99 15.41 -5.10
CA ARG A 151 -25.57 14.07 -4.64
C ARG A 151 -24.31 13.62 -5.38
N LEU A 152 -24.25 13.82 -6.70
CA LEU A 152 -23.07 13.48 -7.52
C LEU A 152 -21.84 14.31 -7.12
N GLN A 153 -21.99 15.62 -6.92
CA GLN A 153 -20.89 16.48 -6.45
C GLN A 153 -20.39 16.07 -5.06
N LYS A 154 -21.30 15.78 -4.12
CA LYS A 154 -20.96 15.26 -2.78
C LYS A 154 -20.20 13.94 -2.88
N TYR A 155 -20.63 13.03 -3.74
CA TYR A 155 -19.95 11.76 -4.00
C TYR A 155 -18.52 11.98 -4.53
N GLN A 156 -18.33 12.84 -5.53
CA GLN A 156 -17.00 13.15 -6.06
C GLN A 156 -16.08 13.76 -5.01
N ARG A 157 -16.57 14.71 -4.22
CA ARG A 157 -15.81 15.32 -3.10
C ARG A 157 -15.43 14.25 -2.07
N ASN A 158 -16.36 13.38 -1.70
CA ASN A 158 -16.11 12.29 -0.75
C ASN A 158 -15.09 11.29 -1.31
N LYS A 159 -15.16 10.94 -2.60
CA LYS A 159 -14.18 10.06 -3.26
C LYS A 159 -12.77 10.65 -3.20
N ARG A 160 -12.61 11.94 -3.50
CA ARG A 160 -11.33 12.66 -3.39
C ARG A 160 -10.84 12.70 -1.94
N TRP A 161 -11.72 12.99 -0.99
CA TRP A 161 -11.40 13.00 0.43
C TRP A 161 -10.94 11.64 0.94
N ARG A 162 -11.66 10.55 0.60
CA ARG A 162 -11.27 9.17 0.96
C ARG A 162 -9.91 8.78 0.37
N LYS A 163 -9.59 9.23 -0.85
CA LYS A 163 -8.27 9.01 -1.46
C LYS A 163 -7.17 9.75 -0.70
N LYS A 164 -7.39 11.03 -0.36
CA LYS A 164 -6.43 11.83 0.43
C LYS A 164 -6.22 11.23 1.82
N ARG A 165 -7.29 10.83 2.51
CA ARG A 165 -7.23 10.21 3.84
C ARG A 165 -6.45 8.89 3.83
N ARG A 166 -6.71 8.01 2.85
CA ARG A 166 -5.94 6.75 2.70
C ARG A 166 -4.45 7.02 2.47
N LYS A 167 -4.10 8.03 1.67
CA LYS A 167 -2.70 8.41 1.44
C LYS A 167 -2.00 8.88 2.72
N LEU A 168 -2.67 9.72 3.52
CA LEU A 168 -2.12 10.21 4.79
C LEU A 168 -1.92 9.07 5.81
N VAL A 169 -2.86 8.12 5.88
CA VAL A 169 -2.72 6.94 6.74
C VAL A 169 -1.56 6.07 6.29
N ALA A 170 -1.44 5.80 4.99
CA ALA A 170 -0.32 5.03 4.43
C ALA A 170 1.04 5.71 4.68
N GLU A 171 1.12 7.03 4.57
CA GLU A 171 2.34 7.78 4.88
C GLU A 171 2.72 7.67 6.37
N LYS A 172 1.74 7.74 7.28
CA LYS A 172 1.99 7.55 8.71
C LYS A 172 2.52 6.15 9.00
N ILE A 173 1.91 5.13 8.41
CA ILE A 173 2.35 3.73 8.55
C ILE A 173 3.76 3.53 7.96
N SER A 174 4.05 4.13 6.80
CA SER A 174 5.39 4.08 6.18
C SER A 174 6.44 4.68 7.10
N LYS A 175 6.18 5.87 7.65
CA LYS A 175 7.10 6.51 8.60
C LYS A 175 7.32 5.66 9.84
N GLU A 176 6.28 5.04 10.38
CA GLU A 176 6.38 4.14 11.53
C GLU A 176 7.22 2.90 11.19
N SER A 177 6.99 2.27 10.04
CA SER A 177 7.80 1.16 9.53
C SER A 177 9.26 1.55 9.37
N GLU A 178 9.55 2.72 8.78
CA GLU A 178 10.92 3.21 8.62
C GLU A 178 11.63 3.45 9.96
N MET A 179 10.89 3.82 11.01
CA MET A 179 11.47 3.96 12.35
C MET A 179 11.81 2.60 12.96
N PHE A 180 10.97 1.57 12.75
CA PHE A 180 11.29 0.21 13.16
C PHE A 180 12.48 -0.36 12.39
N ASP A 181 12.52 -0.17 11.07
CA ASP A 181 13.64 -0.62 10.22
C ASP A 181 14.97 0.02 10.65
N LYS A 182 14.95 1.28 11.11
CA LYS A 182 16.13 1.95 11.66
C LYS A 182 16.56 1.34 12.98
N ALA A 183 15.63 1.10 13.90
CA ALA A 183 15.92 0.47 15.18
C ALA A 183 16.50 -0.94 14.99
N ASP A 184 15.94 -1.72 14.07
CA ASP A 184 16.45 -3.06 13.74
C ASP A 184 17.87 -3.01 13.18
N LYS A 185 18.15 -2.07 12.26
CA LYS A 185 19.52 -1.84 11.75
C LYS A 185 20.49 -1.46 12.86
N GLU A 186 20.10 -0.57 13.78
CA GLU A 186 20.96 -0.19 14.92
C GLU A 186 21.28 -1.39 15.83
N VAL A 187 20.29 -2.27 16.06
CA VAL A 187 20.48 -3.51 16.83
C VAL A 187 21.43 -4.45 16.10
N ASP A 188 21.25 -4.65 14.79
CA ASP A 188 22.12 -5.51 13.99
C ASP A 188 23.55 -4.99 13.95
N GLU A 189 23.74 -3.68 13.78
CA GLU A 189 25.05 -3.04 13.85
C GLU A 189 25.69 -3.23 15.23
N TRP A 190 24.93 -3.06 16.32
CA TRP A 190 25.43 -3.27 17.67
C TRP A 190 25.86 -4.73 17.87
N ARG A 191 25.05 -5.69 17.42
CA ARG A 191 25.37 -7.13 17.46
C ARG A 191 26.65 -7.43 16.68
N ALA A 192 26.78 -6.88 15.46
CA ALA A 192 27.97 -7.05 14.64
C ALA A 192 29.23 -6.51 15.34
N ARG A 193 29.14 -5.33 15.97
CA ARG A 193 30.24 -4.74 16.75
C ARG A 193 30.63 -5.63 17.93
N GLU A 194 29.65 -6.18 18.65
CA GLU A 194 29.94 -7.00 19.83
C GLU A 194 30.55 -8.36 19.43
N ILE A 195 30.03 -8.98 18.37
CA ILE A 195 30.62 -10.19 17.78
C ILE A 195 32.06 -9.93 17.34
N ALA A 196 32.32 -8.80 16.68
CA ALA A 196 33.67 -8.43 16.25
C ALA A 196 34.63 -8.24 17.43
N LYS A 197 34.19 -7.59 18.52
CA LYS A 197 34.98 -7.47 19.75
C LYS A 197 35.32 -8.84 20.35
N ASP A 198 34.35 -9.75 20.42
CA ASP A 198 34.57 -11.09 20.95
C ASP A 198 35.49 -11.93 20.07
N ILE A 199 35.37 -11.81 18.74
CA ILE A 199 36.31 -12.44 17.80
C ILE A 199 37.73 -11.89 18.00
N ALA A 200 37.87 -10.56 18.18
CA ALA A 200 39.17 -9.93 18.42
C ALA A 200 39.79 -10.39 19.75
N LYS A 201 39.01 -10.42 20.84
CA LYS A 201 39.46 -10.96 22.15
C LYS A 201 39.93 -12.40 22.02
N ARG A 202 39.14 -13.27 21.38
CA ARG A 202 39.51 -14.67 21.12
C ARG A 202 40.79 -14.78 20.28
N LYS A 203 40.98 -13.91 19.29
CA LYS A 203 42.21 -13.89 18.47
C LYS A 203 43.43 -13.50 19.31
N VAL A 204 43.32 -12.48 20.15
CA VAL A 204 44.39 -12.06 21.08
C VAL A 204 44.73 -13.17 22.07
N GLU A 205 43.73 -13.84 22.64
CA GLU A 205 43.95 -14.99 23.53
C GLU A 205 44.66 -16.14 22.82
N LYS A 206 44.22 -16.49 21.60
CA LYS A 206 44.92 -17.49 20.76
C LYS A 206 46.37 -17.09 20.49
N MET A 207 46.63 -15.82 20.15
CA MET A 207 48.00 -15.32 19.94
C MET A 207 48.85 -15.41 21.23
N LYS A 208 48.29 -15.08 22.40
CA LYS A 208 48.98 -15.27 23.69
C LYS A 208 49.32 -16.72 23.97
N VAL A 209 48.42 -17.65 23.64
CA VAL A 209 48.68 -19.10 23.76
C VAL A 209 49.81 -19.53 22.82
N ILE A 210 49.78 -19.07 21.56
CA ILE A 210 50.85 -19.35 20.58
C ILE A 210 52.20 -18.81 21.06
N ALA A 211 52.25 -17.57 21.57
CA ALA A 211 53.46 -16.98 22.11
C ALA A 211 54.02 -17.81 23.28
N LYS A 212 53.18 -18.20 24.26
CA LYS A 212 53.60 -19.07 25.36
C LYS A 212 54.13 -20.43 24.88
N LEU A 213 53.57 -21.00 23.82
CA LEU A 213 54.05 -22.25 23.24
C LEU A 213 55.41 -22.09 22.57
N LYS A 214 55.62 -20.98 21.84
CA LYS A 214 56.92 -20.64 21.24
C LYS A 214 57.99 -20.43 22.31
N ASP A 215 57.71 -19.64 23.34
CA ASP A 215 58.62 -19.41 24.47
C ASP A 215 59.01 -20.74 25.15
N LYS A 216 58.05 -21.66 25.34
CA LYS A 216 58.31 -22.98 25.92
C LYS A 216 59.17 -23.85 24.99
N ALA A 217 58.96 -23.80 23.69
CA ALA A 217 59.76 -24.54 22.72
C ALA A 217 61.21 -24.02 22.68
N GLU A 218 61.40 -22.70 22.70
CA GLU A 218 62.72 -22.07 22.74
C GLU A 218 63.46 -22.39 24.05
N ARG A 219 62.78 -22.35 25.19
CA ARG A 219 63.36 -22.77 26.48
C ARG A 219 63.85 -24.21 26.45
N LYS A 220 63.04 -25.14 25.95
CA LYS A 220 63.43 -26.56 25.81
C LYS A 220 64.63 -26.73 24.88
N LYS A 221 64.70 -25.96 23.79
CA LYS A 221 65.83 -25.97 22.87
C LYS A 221 67.11 -25.52 23.59
N LEU A 222 67.06 -24.37 24.27
CA LEU A 222 68.18 -23.83 25.05
C LEU A 222 68.61 -24.79 26.17
N GLU A 223 67.67 -25.42 26.88
CA GLU A 223 67.95 -26.44 27.90
C GLU A 223 68.75 -27.62 27.31
N SER A 224 68.35 -28.14 26.14
CA SER A 224 69.07 -29.24 25.48
C SER A 224 70.46 -28.84 24.97
N GLU A 225 70.64 -27.59 24.52
CA GLU A 225 71.95 -27.07 24.10
C GLU A 225 72.88 -26.92 25.32
N LEU A 226 72.37 -26.44 26.45
CA LEU A 226 73.12 -26.33 27.70
C LEU A 226 73.51 -27.70 28.26
N GLU A 227 72.61 -28.69 28.20
CA GLU A 227 72.92 -30.07 28.59
C GLU A 227 74.05 -30.66 27.75
N LEU A 228 74.02 -30.46 26.43
CA LEU A 228 75.08 -30.90 25.53
C LEU A 228 76.43 -30.24 25.87
N ILE A 229 76.44 -28.93 26.12
CA ILE A 229 77.64 -28.19 26.54
C ILE A 229 78.20 -28.79 27.84
N LEU A 230 77.34 -29.08 28.82
CA LEU A 230 77.74 -29.68 30.09
C LEU A 230 78.36 -31.08 29.90
N VAL A 231 77.79 -31.93 29.05
CA VAL A 231 78.35 -33.25 28.72
C VAL A 231 79.74 -33.10 28.08
N VAL A 232 79.91 -32.17 27.14
CA VAL A 232 81.21 -31.92 26.50
C VAL A 232 82.26 -31.48 27.51
N GLU A 233 81.91 -30.62 28.46
CA GLU A 233 82.82 -30.22 29.55
C GLU A 233 83.24 -31.40 30.41
N LYS A 234 82.29 -32.25 30.83
CA LYS A 234 82.60 -33.44 31.62
C LYS A 234 83.47 -34.43 30.86
N LEU A 235 83.26 -34.59 29.56
CA LEU A 235 84.15 -35.40 28.71
C LEU A 235 85.56 -34.79 28.60
N GLN A 236 85.68 -33.46 28.50
CA GLN A 236 86.98 -32.78 28.52
C GLN A 236 87.70 -32.96 29.85
N GLU A 237 86.99 -32.81 30.99
CA GLU A 237 87.53 -33.08 32.33
C GLU A 237 88.02 -34.52 32.44
N LEU A 238 87.20 -35.51 32.09
CA LEU A 238 87.58 -36.93 32.11
C LEU A 238 88.80 -37.23 31.24
N ARG A 239 88.86 -36.66 30.02
CA ARG A 239 90.02 -36.80 29.13
C ARG A 239 91.27 -36.20 29.76
N SER A 240 91.17 -35.01 30.36
CA SER A 240 92.30 -34.36 31.03
C SER A 240 92.89 -35.22 32.15
N ILE A 241 92.03 -35.85 32.96
CA ILE A 241 92.43 -36.77 34.02
C ILE A 241 93.10 -38.02 33.42
N ARG A 242 92.54 -38.59 32.36
CA ARG A 242 93.10 -39.77 31.67
C ARG A 242 94.47 -39.48 31.06
N ILE A 243 94.64 -38.32 30.43
CA ILE A 243 95.93 -37.88 29.87
C ILE A 243 96.93 -37.66 30.98
N GLN A 244 96.57 -37.00 32.08
CA GLN A 244 97.46 -36.84 33.23
C GLN A 244 97.89 -38.20 33.81
N LYS A 245 96.98 -39.17 33.88
CA LYS A 245 97.29 -40.54 34.30
C LYS A 245 98.27 -41.22 33.33
N LEU A 246 98.03 -41.14 32.02
CA LEU A 246 98.88 -41.74 31.00
C LEU A 246 100.26 -41.06 30.88
N LYS A 247 100.33 -39.72 31.04
CA LYS A 247 101.59 -38.97 31.13
C LYS A 247 102.43 -39.41 32.33
N LYS A 248 101.80 -39.62 33.50
CA LYS A 248 102.47 -40.19 34.68
C LYS A 248 102.97 -41.63 34.45
N GLN A 249 102.35 -42.37 33.52
CA GLN A 249 102.77 -43.71 33.11
C GLN A 249 103.83 -43.72 31.99
N GLY A 250 104.32 -42.54 31.56
CA GLY A 250 105.37 -42.42 30.56
C GLY A 250 104.89 -42.36 29.10
N HIS A 251 103.58 -42.27 28.84
CA HIS A 251 103.06 -42.07 27.49
C HIS A 251 103.10 -40.59 27.08
N PHE A 252 103.69 -40.31 25.91
CA PHE A 252 103.74 -38.99 25.29
C PHE A 252 102.61 -38.81 24.27
N PHE A 253 101.97 -37.64 24.28
CA PHE A 253 100.87 -37.28 23.38
C PHE A 253 101.34 -36.23 22.37
N PRO A 254 100.95 -36.30 21.09
CA PRO A 254 101.31 -35.29 20.08
C PRO A 254 100.73 -33.90 20.38
N ASP A 255 101.50 -32.84 20.13
CA ASP A 255 101.10 -31.44 20.38
C ASP A 255 99.90 -30.98 19.52
N GLU A 256 99.57 -31.72 18.46
CA GLU A 256 98.43 -31.46 17.59
C GLU A 256 97.09 -31.67 18.31
N ASP A 257 97.05 -32.60 19.26
CA ASP A 257 95.89 -32.84 20.12
C ASP A 257 95.60 -31.65 21.03
N ASP A 258 96.64 -30.99 21.54
CA ASP A 258 96.50 -29.83 22.42
C ASP A 258 95.98 -28.61 21.64
N LYS A 259 96.36 -28.46 20.37
CA LYS A 259 95.80 -27.42 19.47
C LYS A 259 94.33 -27.65 19.15
N PHE A 260 93.95 -28.91 18.91
CA PHE A 260 92.53 -29.26 18.70
C PHE A 260 91.71 -28.98 19.95
N LEU A 261 92.19 -29.37 21.13
CA LEU A 261 91.51 -29.11 22.39
C LEU A 261 91.34 -27.63 22.68
N GLU A 262 92.35 -26.81 22.37
CA GLU A 262 92.20 -25.37 22.54
C GLU A 262 91.11 -24.83 21.62
N ARG A 263 91.00 -25.34 20.38
CA ARG A 263 89.87 -25.02 19.49
C ARG A 263 88.53 -25.49 20.07
N VAL A 264 88.44 -26.68 20.68
CA VAL A 264 87.19 -27.15 21.31
C VAL A 264 86.86 -26.34 22.56
N ARG A 265 87.84 -25.96 23.39
CA ARG A 265 87.64 -25.07 24.56
C ARG A 265 87.21 -23.67 24.13
N VAL A 266 87.80 -23.12 23.08
CA VAL A 266 87.41 -21.82 22.52
C VAL A 266 86.01 -21.91 21.92
N ALA A 267 85.70 -22.97 21.16
CA ALA A 267 84.37 -23.17 20.57
C ALA A 267 83.28 -23.37 21.63
N THR A 268 83.54 -24.14 22.69
CA THR A 268 82.59 -24.32 23.81
C THR A 268 82.41 -23.04 24.61
N ARG A 269 83.47 -22.27 24.87
CA ARG A 269 83.37 -20.94 25.50
C ARG A 269 82.60 -19.95 24.62
N ALA A 270 82.87 -19.94 23.31
CA ALA A 270 82.13 -19.10 22.37
C ALA A 270 80.64 -19.51 22.30
N ALA A 271 80.34 -20.80 22.28
CA ALA A 271 78.97 -21.32 22.29
C ALA A 271 78.22 -20.94 23.58
N LYS A 272 78.88 -20.98 24.75
CA LYS A 272 78.33 -20.48 26.02
C LYS A 272 78.02 -19.00 26.02
N ILE A 273 78.93 -18.19 25.43
CA ILE A 273 78.73 -16.74 25.32
C ILE A 273 77.57 -16.46 24.37
N ALA A 274 77.48 -17.17 23.24
CA ALA A 274 76.37 -17.04 22.29
C ALA A 274 75.02 -17.43 22.91
N THR A 275 74.94 -18.55 23.65
CA THR A 275 73.71 -18.93 24.38
C THR A 275 73.37 -17.95 25.50
N ALA A 276 74.37 -17.41 26.22
CA ALA A 276 74.15 -16.35 27.21
C ALA A 276 73.71 -15.01 26.59
N GLU A 277 74.11 -14.73 25.35
CA GLU A 277 73.70 -13.54 24.60
C GLU A 277 72.29 -13.71 23.99
N GLU A 278 71.97 -14.90 23.46
CA GLU A 278 70.63 -15.23 22.98
C GLU A 278 69.59 -15.22 24.11
N THR A 279 69.93 -15.72 25.30
CA THR A 279 69.06 -15.63 26.48
C THR A 279 68.83 -14.18 26.94
N ARG A 280 69.82 -13.28 26.79
CA ARG A 280 69.66 -11.83 27.07
C ARG A 280 68.84 -11.10 26.00
N LYS A 281 69.01 -11.45 24.72
CA LYS A 281 68.18 -10.90 23.62
C LYS A 281 66.72 -11.36 23.69
N ALA A 282 66.47 -12.59 24.14
CA ALA A 282 65.11 -13.09 24.37
C ALA A 282 64.37 -12.34 25.50
N THR A 283 65.09 -11.75 26.47
CA THR A 283 64.48 -10.91 27.51
C THR A 283 64.20 -9.48 27.07
N ASP A 284 64.98 -8.92 26.13
CA ASP A 284 64.82 -7.55 25.61
C ASP A 284 63.74 -7.44 24.52
N SER A 285 63.45 -8.52 23.78
CA SER A 285 62.39 -8.53 22.76
C SER A 285 60.97 -8.47 23.35
N ARG A 286 60.81 -8.33 24.67
CA ARG A 286 59.53 -8.31 25.38
C ARG A 286 58.83 -6.95 25.33
N ASP A 287 59.52 -5.87 24.91
CA ASP A 287 59.02 -4.49 25.00
C ASP A 287 58.90 -3.72 23.66
N SER A 288 59.10 -4.36 22.50
CA SER A 288 58.97 -3.66 21.22
C SER A 288 58.09 -4.41 20.21
N HIS A 289 56.78 -4.14 20.22
CA HIS A 289 56.01 -3.94 18.98
C HIS A 289 54.56 -3.49 19.24
N VAL A 290 54.29 -2.18 19.08
CA VAL A 290 53.00 -1.68 18.58
C VAL A 290 53.32 -0.98 17.28
N ALA A 291 53.07 -1.65 16.16
CA ALA A 291 52.97 -1.01 14.86
C ALA A 291 51.59 -1.36 14.32
N VAL A 292 50.69 -0.37 14.42
CA VAL A 292 49.40 -0.36 13.75
C VAL A 292 49.70 -0.22 12.26
N HIS A 293 49.30 -1.21 11.47
CA HIS A 293 49.14 -1.01 10.03
C HIS A 293 47.69 -1.32 9.68
N ASP A 294 47.00 -0.24 9.34
CA ASP A 294 45.75 -0.23 8.60
C ASP A 294 46.10 -0.59 7.15
N ASP A 295 45.41 -1.57 6.57
CA ASP A 295 45.23 -1.63 5.12
C ASP A 295 43.98 -2.43 4.76
N HIS A 296 43.08 -1.75 4.05
CA HIS A 296 41.94 -2.33 3.39
C HIS A 296 42.40 -2.98 2.08
N ARG A 297 42.20 -4.30 1.92
CA ARG A 297 41.93 -4.83 0.57
C ARG A 297 41.21 -6.18 0.55
N ILE A 298 40.19 -6.18 -0.30
CA ILE A 298 39.27 -7.25 -0.66
C ILE A 298 40.00 -8.33 -1.46
N ASN A 299 39.80 -9.61 -1.13
CA ASN A 299 39.37 -10.64 -2.10
C ASN A 299 39.11 -11.99 -1.40
N SER A 300 37.92 -12.54 -1.66
CA SER A 300 37.56 -13.93 -1.42
C SER A 300 38.44 -14.90 -2.21
N PRO A 301 38.53 -16.18 -1.79
CA PRO A 301 37.85 -17.18 -2.60
C PRO A 301 37.14 -18.27 -1.78
N SER A 302 36.07 -18.77 -2.38
CA SER A 302 35.24 -19.90 -1.99
C SER A 302 36.02 -21.22 -1.92
N THR A 303 35.72 -22.09 -0.97
CA THR A 303 35.67 -23.55 -1.19
C THR A 303 34.84 -24.23 -0.11
N SER A 304 34.22 -25.32 -0.54
CA SER A 304 33.01 -25.96 -0.08
C SER A 304 33.28 -27.24 0.74
N GLU A 305 32.19 -27.79 1.30
CA GLU A 305 32.00 -29.17 1.79
C GLU A 305 32.53 -29.46 3.23
N ASP A 306 31.84 -30.15 4.15
CA ASP A 306 30.57 -30.88 4.08
C ASP A 306 30.07 -31.28 5.49
N GLN A 307 28.79 -31.69 5.53
CA GLN A 307 28.16 -32.69 6.42
C GLN A 307 27.58 -32.36 7.82
N LYS A 308 26.25 -32.52 7.87
CA LYS A 308 25.37 -32.81 9.04
C LYS A 308 25.61 -34.25 9.59
N PRO A 309 25.08 -34.64 10.77
CA PRO A 309 23.68 -35.14 10.91
C PRO A 309 22.96 -34.62 12.19
N VAL A 310 21.69 -34.19 12.11
CA VAL A 310 20.44 -34.91 12.48
C VAL A 310 20.40 -35.49 13.90
N MET A 311 19.51 -34.94 14.75
CA MET A 311 18.61 -35.70 15.63
C MET A 311 17.28 -34.95 15.77
N LYS A 312 16.19 -35.71 15.58
CA LYS A 312 14.79 -35.41 15.94
C LYS A 312 14.63 -35.62 17.46
N ASP A 313 13.74 -34.87 18.11
CA ASP A 313 12.60 -35.50 18.80
C ASP A 313 11.49 -34.49 19.12
N ASP A 314 10.29 -35.06 19.27
CA ASP A 314 8.95 -34.49 19.30
C ASP A 314 8.58 -33.73 20.58
N GLY A 315 7.52 -32.92 20.50
CA GLY A 315 6.92 -32.27 21.67
C GLY A 315 5.71 -31.41 21.38
N ASN A 316 4.60 -32.03 20.96
CA ASN A 316 3.26 -31.44 21.05
C ASN A 316 2.90 -31.09 22.51
N LEU A 317 2.44 -29.86 22.77
CA LEU A 317 1.49 -29.62 23.85
C LEU A 317 0.55 -28.44 23.53
N ALA A 318 -0.71 -28.82 23.33
CA ALA A 318 -1.87 -27.94 23.31
C ALA A 318 -2.21 -27.41 24.72
N ARG A 319 -2.75 -26.18 24.79
CA ARG A 319 -3.67 -25.64 25.82
C ARG A 319 -4.20 -24.30 25.27
N THR A 320 -5.40 -24.21 24.69
CA THR A 320 -6.75 -24.13 25.30
C THR A 320 -6.94 -22.91 26.21
N THR A 321 -8.10 -22.24 26.03
CA THR A 321 -8.72 -21.11 26.76
C THR A 321 -8.48 -19.71 26.13
N LEU A 322 -9.47 -18.88 25.79
CA LEU A 322 -10.93 -18.91 25.95
C LEU A 322 -11.60 -18.09 24.83
N ASN A 323 -12.77 -18.57 24.42
CA ASN A 323 -13.72 -17.88 23.57
C ASN A 323 -14.17 -16.56 24.20
N SER A 324 -14.28 -15.50 23.39
CA SER A 324 -15.36 -14.54 23.53
C SER A 324 -15.83 -14.16 22.13
N GLU A 325 -16.93 -14.80 21.75
CA GLU A 325 -17.80 -14.40 20.66
C GLU A 325 -18.05 -12.89 20.72
N ARG A 326 -17.70 -12.19 19.64
CA ARG A 326 -18.47 -11.03 19.21
C ARG A 326 -19.25 -11.45 17.98
N GLN A 327 -20.34 -12.14 18.26
CA GLN A 327 -21.55 -12.06 17.45
C GLN A 327 -21.94 -10.58 17.38
N ASP A 328 -21.53 -9.88 16.33
CA ASP A 328 -22.24 -8.68 15.90
C ASP A 328 -22.92 -9.02 14.58
N SER A 329 -24.18 -9.36 14.75
CA SER A 329 -25.18 -9.66 13.74
C SER A 329 -25.16 -8.62 12.61
N TYR A 330 -25.00 -9.12 11.38
CA TYR A 330 -25.55 -8.47 10.20
C TYR A 330 -27.08 -8.38 10.37
N ARG A 331 -27.57 -7.25 10.87
CA ARG A 331 -28.97 -6.84 10.70
C ARG A 331 -29.05 -5.95 9.45
N PRO A 332 -29.78 -6.35 8.40
CA PRO A 332 -30.21 -5.44 7.35
C PRO A 332 -31.39 -4.62 7.89
N GLY A 333 -31.27 -3.29 7.89
CA GLY A 333 -32.42 -2.41 8.13
C GLY A 333 -32.10 -1.23 9.03
N HIS A 334 -31.94 -0.06 8.41
CA HIS A 334 -32.65 1.19 8.74
C HIS A 334 -32.07 2.32 7.87
N GLU A 335 -32.22 2.18 6.55
CA GLU A 335 -32.08 3.28 5.58
C GLU A 335 -33.48 3.82 5.25
N TYR A 336 -34.25 4.23 6.26
CA TYR A 336 -35.54 4.89 6.09
C TYR A 336 -35.68 5.98 7.15
N SER A 337 -35.17 7.18 6.87
CA SER A 337 -35.49 8.37 7.69
C SER A 337 -35.48 9.69 6.91
N TYR A 338 -35.37 9.68 5.58
CA TYR A 338 -35.46 10.89 4.76
C TYR A 338 -36.68 10.92 3.83
N ASP A 339 -37.69 10.10 4.12
CA ASP A 339 -38.97 10.11 3.39
C ASP A 339 -40.15 10.62 4.24
N SER A 340 -39.88 11.20 5.41
CA SER A 340 -40.93 11.73 6.28
C SER A 340 -41.55 13.03 5.76
N VAL A 341 -40.91 13.67 4.77
CA VAL A 341 -41.40 14.94 4.18
C VAL A 341 -42.32 14.67 2.99
N ALA A 342 -42.21 13.51 2.32
CA ALA A 342 -42.96 13.15 1.10
C ALA A 342 -44.44 12.89 1.31
N SER A 343 -44.86 12.75 2.56
CA SER A 343 -46.27 12.58 2.95
C SER A 343 -46.98 13.88 3.31
N LEU A 344 -46.27 15.01 3.32
CA LEU A 344 -46.87 16.30 3.70
C LEU A 344 -47.71 16.88 2.56
N PRO A 345 -48.82 17.57 2.87
CA PRO A 345 -49.58 18.34 1.89
C PRO A 345 -48.67 19.26 1.07
N PHE A 346 -49.02 19.46 -0.21
CA PHE A 346 -48.23 20.18 -1.20
C PHE A 346 -47.80 21.58 -0.74
N GLU A 347 -48.62 22.22 0.08
CA GLU A 347 -48.39 23.54 0.67
C GLU A 347 -47.16 23.58 1.59
N PHE A 348 -46.86 22.48 2.29
CA PHE A 348 -45.68 22.38 3.15
C PHE A 348 -44.40 22.19 2.33
N TYR A 349 -44.50 21.51 1.18
CA TYR A 349 -43.37 21.35 0.27
C TYR A 349 -42.89 22.69 -0.28
N HIS A 350 -43.83 23.55 -0.67
CA HIS A 350 -43.54 24.91 -1.10
C HIS A 350 -42.81 25.71 -0.01
N TYR A 351 -43.31 25.65 1.23
CA TYR A 351 -42.72 26.34 2.38
C TYR A 351 -41.30 25.86 2.73
N TYR A 352 -41.05 24.55 2.75
CA TYR A 352 -39.74 24.01 3.17
C TYR A 352 -38.69 23.96 2.06
N HIS A 353 -39.11 23.86 0.79
CA HIS A 353 -38.20 23.59 -0.32
C HIS A 353 -38.27 24.59 -1.47
N GLY A 354 -39.31 25.45 -1.53
CA GLY A 354 -39.45 26.47 -2.58
C GLY A 354 -38.26 27.43 -2.64
N SER A 355 -37.77 27.85 -1.47
CA SER A 355 -36.67 28.82 -1.34
C SER A 355 -35.33 28.36 -1.90
N ASN A 356 -35.17 27.07 -2.19
CA ASN A 356 -33.95 26.53 -2.79
C ASN A 356 -33.87 26.80 -4.29
N ASN A 357 -35.01 27.09 -4.95
CA ASN A 357 -35.10 27.22 -6.40
C ASN A 357 -35.68 28.57 -6.86
N ASP A 358 -36.41 29.29 -6.00
CA ASP A 358 -37.00 30.60 -6.32
C ASP A 358 -36.80 31.62 -5.18
N LEU A 359 -36.28 32.80 -5.51
CA LEU A 359 -36.10 33.90 -4.56
C LEU A 359 -37.45 34.47 -4.11
N GLY A 360 -38.49 34.42 -4.95
CA GLY A 360 -39.84 34.86 -4.62
C GLY A 360 -40.41 34.10 -3.41
N THR A 361 -40.32 32.78 -3.44
CA THR A 361 -40.74 31.93 -2.31
C THR A 361 -39.94 32.16 -1.03
N LEU A 362 -38.62 32.43 -1.13
CA LEU A 362 -37.81 32.79 0.05
C LEU A 362 -38.30 34.10 0.69
N ILE A 363 -38.64 35.09 -0.13
CA ILE A 363 -39.20 36.37 0.33
C ILE A 363 -40.58 36.16 0.97
N GLU A 364 -41.43 35.32 0.39
CA GLU A 364 -42.75 35.00 0.91
C GLU A 364 -42.67 34.33 2.30
N VAL A 365 -41.86 33.27 2.43
CA VAL A 365 -41.60 32.61 3.72
C VAL A 365 -41.07 33.62 4.73
N ARG A 366 -40.13 34.49 4.33
CA ARG A 366 -39.59 35.53 5.20
C ARG A 366 -40.65 36.52 5.66
N ARG A 367 -41.51 37.00 4.76
CA ARG A 367 -42.63 37.91 5.08
C ARG A 367 -43.63 37.27 6.04
N ASN A 368 -43.92 35.99 5.87
CA ASN A 368 -44.80 35.25 6.78
C ASN A 368 -44.18 35.17 8.19
N TRP A 369 -42.87 34.90 8.31
CA TRP A 369 -42.16 34.97 9.59
C TRP A 369 -42.11 36.37 10.18
N ASP A 370 -41.85 37.38 9.36
CA ASP A 370 -41.81 38.77 9.79
C ASP A 370 -43.19 39.25 10.30
N ALA A 371 -44.29 38.67 9.81
CA ALA A 371 -45.62 38.90 10.38
C ALA A 371 -45.72 38.41 11.84
N TYR A 372 -45.18 37.24 12.17
CA TYR A 372 -45.14 36.75 13.55
C TYR A 372 -44.19 37.54 14.47
N ILE A 373 -43.21 38.25 13.90
CA ILE A 373 -42.24 39.05 14.66
C ILE A 373 -42.73 40.49 14.86
N ASN A 374 -43.46 41.05 13.90
CA ASN A 374 -43.84 42.47 13.87
C ASN A 374 -45.32 42.76 14.16
N LEU A 375 -46.17 41.75 14.37
CA LEU A 375 -47.57 42.00 14.77
C LEU A 375 -47.67 42.44 16.23
N VAL A 376 -48.28 43.61 16.43
CA VAL A 376 -48.65 44.19 17.74
C VAL A 376 -49.66 43.30 18.52
N GLU A 377 -50.27 42.30 17.87
CA GLU A 377 -51.28 41.41 18.47
C GLU A 377 -50.99 39.89 18.30
N GLY A 378 -49.78 39.51 17.90
CA GLY A 378 -49.34 38.10 17.85
C GLY A 378 -48.59 37.71 19.14
N LEU A 379 -48.90 36.54 19.71
CA LEU A 379 -48.42 36.03 21.00
C LEU A 379 -46.94 36.38 21.30
N ARG A 380 -46.75 37.44 22.09
CA ARG A 380 -45.47 37.80 22.71
C ARG A 380 -44.92 36.57 23.43
N ILE A 381 -43.68 36.17 23.12
CA ILE A 381 -42.95 35.16 23.91
C ILE A 381 -43.14 35.55 25.38
N PRO A 382 -43.75 34.69 26.22
CA PRO A 382 -44.06 35.08 27.58
C PRO A 382 -42.79 35.54 28.29
N GLY A 383 -42.81 36.75 28.88
CA GLY A 383 -41.69 37.30 29.64
C GLY A 383 -41.42 36.57 30.96
N HIS A 384 -42.12 35.46 31.21
CA HIS A 384 -42.00 34.59 32.36
C HIS A 384 -41.78 33.15 31.87
N TRP A 385 -41.18 32.34 32.72
CA TRP A 385 -40.98 30.92 32.41
C TRP A 385 -42.33 30.22 32.22
N VAL A 386 -42.55 29.67 31.03
CA VAL A 386 -43.68 28.79 30.75
C VAL A 386 -43.25 27.37 31.07
N GLN A 387 -43.98 26.71 31.96
CA GLN A 387 -43.73 25.30 32.25
C GLN A 387 -43.98 24.46 31.00
N PRO A 388 -42.97 23.71 30.49
CA PRO A 388 -43.18 22.88 29.33
C PRO A 388 -44.21 21.78 29.64
N PRO A 389 -45.00 21.34 28.64
CA PRO A 389 -45.86 20.18 28.80
C PRO A 389 -45.02 18.94 29.19
N PRO A 390 -45.63 17.95 29.86
CA PRO A 390 -44.92 16.72 30.21
C PRO A 390 -44.38 16.06 28.94
N PRO A 391 -43.20 15.42 29.02
CA PRO A 391 -42.56 14.76 27.88
C PRO A 391 -43.51 13.74 27.26
N SER A 392 -43.60 13.76 25.93
CA SER A 392 -44.53 12.92 25.16
C SER A 392 -44.22 11.42 25.21
N ASP A 393 -43.06 11.03 25.75
CA ASP A 393 -42.59 9.65 25.80
C ASP A 393 -41.77 9.40 27.08
N GLU A 394 -41.83 8.17 27.60
CA GLU A 394 -41.17 7.73 28.83
C GLU A 394 -39.64 7.82 28.73
N VAL A 395 -39.11 7.56 27.53
CA VAL A 395 -37.68 7.68 27.25
C VAL A 395 -37.22 9.12 27.43
N TRP A 396 -37.98 10.09 26.91
CA TRP A 396 -37.69 11.52 27.08
C TRP A 396 -37.84 11.97 28.53
N ALA A 397 -38.83 11.42 29.26
CA ALA A 397 -39.00 11.68 30.67
C ALA A 397 -37.79 11.24 31.50
N SER A 398 -37.17 10.12 31.16
CA SER A 398 -36.00 9.58 31.88
C SER A 398 -34.77 10.52 31.87
N TYR A 399 -34.64 11.36 30.84
CA TYR A 399 -33.55 12.33 30.71
C TYR A 399 -33.80 13.64 31.46
N LEU A 400 -35.05 13.94 31.81
CA LEU A 400 -35.45 15.17 32.52
C LEU A 400 -35.46 15.03 34.04
N VAL A 401 -35.30 13.80 34.56
CA VAL A 401 -35.15 13.57 36.00
C VAL A 401 -33.77 14.05 36.44
N ASN A 402 -33.72 15.29 36.91
CA ASN A 402 -32.52 15.88 37.48
C ASN A 402 -32.14 15.11 38.75
N ARG A 403 -30.90 14.58 38.79
CA ARG A 403 -30.28 13.96 39.97
C ARG A 403 -30.01 15.04 41.03
N GLY A 404 -31.07 15.48 41.71
CA GLY A 404 -30.99 16.39 42.83
C GLY A 404 -30.78 15.64 44.14
N THR A 405 -29.55 15.22 44.42
CA THR A 405 -29.01 15.05 45.79
C THR A 405 -27.48 15.06 45.75
N ARG A 406 -26.88 16.24 45.96
CA ARG A 406 -25.86 16.49 46.99
C ARG A 406 -25.70 17.99 47.20
#